data_AF-A0A357IW11-F1
#
_entry.id   AF-A0A357IW11-F1
#
_cell.length_a   1.000
_cell.length_b   1.000
_cell.length_c   1.000
_cell.angle_alpha   90.00
_cell.angle_beta   90.00
_cell.angle_gamma   90.00
#
_symmetry.space_group_name_H-M   'P 1'
#
loop_
_entity.id
_entity.type
_entity.pdbx_description
1 polymer ?
#
loop_
_entity_poly.entity_id
_entity_poly.type
_entity_poly.pdbx_seq_one_letter_code
_entity_poly.pdbx_strand_id
1 'polypeptide(L)'
;MGNIASFLKPAMVGALALFVMQCASTAPVKELSDARQEIALAEQEDAKKHASDELDAAVSSLKEAHDQLAAGENDTAKATALAADATATKARLDSVGPFTADMQEKAEELIASADEAYAEKLATDDFESAKLLKEKGDDEHAKAKDASSSAADQGDGMTALESGNILDQYRSAYLNYQQSQDAAAKARATALAQKDQLLSSLSGAESILEKA
;
A
#
# COMPACT_ATOMS: atom_id res chain seq x y z
N MET A 1 1.08 -75.50 -53.84
CA MET A 1 2.43 -75.14 -54.32
C MET A 1 2.92 -73.98 -53.44
N GLY A 2 4.14 -74.02 -52.86
CA GLY A 2 4.76 -72.94 -52.04
C GLY A 2 4.05 -72.65 -50.69
N ASN A 3 4.63 -72.56 -49.48
CA ASN A 3 5.99 -72.19 -49.00
C ASN A 3 6.47 -70.82 -49.53
N ILE A 4 7.03 -69.85 -48.77
CA ILE A 4 7.47 -69.63 -47.35
C ILE A 4 7.30 -68.11 -47.04
N ALA A 5 7.46 -67.50 -45.84
CA ALA A 5 7.90 -67.86 -44.46
C ALA A 5 7.01 -67.05 -43.45
N SER A 6 7.02 -67.13 -42.10
CA SER A 6 8.00 -67.28 -40.98
C SER A 6 8.60 -65.97 -40.43
N PHE A 7 8.97 -66.00 -39.13
CA PHE A 7 9.49 -64.92 -38.24
C PHE A 7 8.46 -63.90 -37.70
N LEU A 8 8.46 -63.52 -36.40
CA LEU A 8 9.00 -64.18 -35.20
C LEU A 8 8.20 -63.74 -33.94
N LYS A 9 8.26 -64.62 -32.93
CA LYS A 9 7.61 -64.69 -31.60
C LYS A 9 7.81 -63.46 -30.63
N PRO A 10 7.25 -63.48 -29.39
CA PRO A 10 6.60 -62.34 -28.75
C PRO A 10 7.50 -61.58 -27.75
N ALA A 11 6.86 -60.67 -27.01
CA ALA A 11 7.26 -59.99 -25.76
C ALA A 11 7.47 -58.48 -25.91
N MET A 12 6.49 -57.70 -25.44
CA MET A 12 6.79 -56.50 -24.65
C MET A 12 5.62 -56.13 -23.72
N VAL A 13 5.36 -57.03 -22.75
CA VAL A 13 4.83 -56.57 -21.45
C VAL A 13 5.95 -55.76 -20.82
N GLY A 14 5.78 -54.45 -20.66
CA GLY A 14 6.78 -53.59 -20.00
C GLY A 14 7.10 -52.29 -20.74
N ALA A 15 6.14 -51.37 -20.81
CA ALA A 15 6.39 -49.94 -21.12
C ALA A 15 5.47 -48.99 -20.34
N LEU A 16 4.71 -49.49 -19.36
CA LEU A 16 3.79 -48.71 -18.51
C LEU A 16 4.39 -48.49 -17.11
N ALA A 17 5.64 -48.05 -17.06
CA ALA A 17 6.43 -48.01 -15.83
C ALA A 17 7.46 -46.85 -15.78
N LEU A 18 7.12 -45.66 -16.31
CA LEU A 18 7.97 -44.45 -16.23
C LEU A 18 7.17 -43.15 -16.01
N PHE A 19 6.05 -43.20 -15.27
CA PHE A 19 5.33 -41.98 -14.84
C PHE A 19 5.24 -41.85 -13.30
N VAL A 20 6.32 -42.23 -12.62
CA VAL A 20 6.50 -42.12 -11.16
C VAL A 20 7.86 -41.51 -10.84
N MET A 21 8.09 -40.28 -11.32
CA MET A 21 9.15 -39.38 -10.86
C MET A 21 8.84 -37.95 -11.32
N GLN A 22 7.93 -37.29 -10.61
CA GLN A 22 8.06 -35.84 -10.35
C GLN A 22 7.23 -35.43 -9.13
N CYS A 23 7.66 -35.90 -7.96
CA CYS A 23 7.25 -35.31 -6.68
C CYS A 23 8.11 -34.07 -6.37
N ALA A 24 8.34 -33.22 -7.38
CA ALA A 24 9.01 -31.95 -7.19
C ALA A 24 7.98 -30.95 -6.69
N SER A 25 8.18 -30.38 -5.51
CA SER A 25 7.35 -29.30 -5.00
C SER A 25 7.31 -28.18 -6.04
N THR A 26 6.10 -27.74 -6.41
CA THR A 26 5.91 -26.62 -7.33
C THR A 26 6.49 -25.34 -6.72
N ALA A 27 7.14 -24.52 -7.55
CA ALA A 27 7.72 -23.25 -7.12
C ALA A 27 6.72 -22.38 -6.33
N PRO A 28 7.11 -21.75 -5.21
CA PRO A 28 6.23 -21.01 -4.32
C PRO A 28 5.91 -19.60 -4.85
N VAL A 29 5.31 -19.55 -6.05
CA VAL A 29 5.02 -18.31 -6.77
C VAL A 29 4.03 -17.43 -6.00
N LYS A 30 3.10 -18.04 -5.25
CA LYS A 30 2.16 -17.29 -4.42
C LYS A 30 2.89 -16.58 -3.28
N GLU A 31 3.63 -17.33 -2.47
CA GLU A 31 4.31 -16.82 -1.28
C GLU A 31 5.35 -15.74 -1.64
N LEU A 32 6.09 -15.91 -2.73
CA LEU A 32 6.99 -14.87 -3.26
C LEU A 32 6.24 -13.62 -3.75
N SER A 33 5.04 -13.77 -4.31
CA SER A 33 4.24 -12.64 -4.77
C SER A 33 3.57 -11.89 -3.62
N ASP A 34 3.09 -12.62 -2.61
CA ASP A 34 2.48 -12.06 -1.40
C ASP A 34 3.54 -11.23 -0.64
N ALA A 35 4.70 -11.82 -0.34
CA ALA A 35 5.81 -11.13 0.34
C ALA A 35 6.27 -9.86 -0.40
N ARG A 36 6.38 -9.92 -1.73
CA ARG A 36 6.72 -8.75 -2.55
C ARG A 36 5.64 -7.67 -2.51
N GLN A 37 4.37 -8.06 -2.48
CA GLN A 37 3.26 -7.12 -2.37
C GLN A 37 3.25 -6.43 -1.01
N GLU A 38 3.47 -7.17 0.07
CA GLU A 38 3.48 -6.60 1.42
C GLU A 38 4.70 -5.67 1.65
N ILE A 39 5.88 -6.02 1.11
CA ILE A 39 7.04 -5.10 1.08
C ILE A 39 6.68 -3.80 0.36
N ALA A 40 6.02 -3.85 -0.80
CA ALA A 40 5.63 -2.64 -1.54
C ALA A 40 4.59 -1.79 -0.79
N LEU A 41 3.71 -2.41 0.01
CA LEU A 41 2.76 -1.71 0.88
C LEU A 41 3.47 -1.07 2.08
N ALA A 42 4.43 -1.76 2.69
CA ALA A 42 5.29 -1.21 3.74
C ALA A 42 6.11 -0.01 3.21
N GLU A 43 6.69 -0.09 2.01
CA GLU A 43 7.37 1.02 1.35
C GLU A 43 6.44 2.21 1.08
N GLN A 44 5.19 1.95 0.66
CA GLN A 44 4.20 3.00 0.42
C GLN A 44 3.76 3.70 1.71
N GLU A 45 3.71 2.98 2.83
CA GLU A 45 3.34 3.48 4.16
C GLU A 45 4.59 3.88 4.98
N ASP A 46 5.62 4.39 4.30
CA ASP A 46 6.87 4.96 4.83
C ASP A 46 7.64 4.08 5.84
N ALA A 47 7.58 2.75 5.72
CA ALA A 47 8.38 1.84 6.57
C ALA A 47 9.89 2.10 6.48
N LYS A 48 10.39 2.68 5.38
CA LYS A 48 11.79 3.12 5.28
C LYS A 48 12.17 4.23 6.27
N LYS A 49 11.21 5.07 6.68
CA LYS A 49 11.38 6.15 7.68
C LYS A 49 11.13 5.64 9.11
N HIS A 50 10.15 4.74 9.27
CA HIS A 50 9.56 4.41 10.57
C HIS A 50 9.89 3.00 11.09
N ALA A 51 10.26 2.06 10.21
CA ALA A 51 10.52 0.64 10.50
C ALA A 51 11.60 0.06 9.54
N SER A 52 12.73 0.75 9.43
CA SER A 52 13.78 0.46 8.43
C SER A 52 14.36 -0.95 8.56
N ASP A 53 14.56 -1.40 9.80
CA ASP A 53 15.28 -2.63 10.11
C ASP A 53 14.44 -3.85 9.74
N GLU A 54 13.14 -3.82 10.03
CA GLU A 54 12.15 -4.81 9.58
C GLU A 54 12.01 -4.80 8.04
N LEU A 55 11.95 -3.63 7.41
CA LEU A 55 11.84 -3.54 5.95
C LEU A 55 13.06 -4.13 5.24
N ASP A 56 14.28 -3.75 5.66
CA ASP A 56 15.53 -4.27 5.10
C ASP A 56 15.68 -5.78 5.37
N ALA A 57 15.21 -6.27 6.52
CA ALA A 57 15.15 -7.71 6.82
C ALA A 57 14.18 -8.45 5.89
N ALA A 58 12.97 -7.93 5.67
CA ALA A 58 11.99 -8.52 4.75
C ALA A 58 12.51 -8.57 3.30
N VAL A 59 13.11 -7.48 2.81
CA VAL A 59 13.74 -7.40 1.48
C VAL A 59 14.88 -8.41 1.35
N SER A 60 15.71 -8.54 2.40
CA SER A 60 16.81 -9.51 2.44
C SER A 60 16.30 -10.95 2.40
N SER A 61 15.26 -11.27 3.18
CA SER A 61 14.62 -12.60 3.18
C SER A 61 13.96 -12.93 1.84
N LEU A 62 13.26 -11.98 1.20
CA LEU A 62 12.66 -12.22 -0.13
C LEU A 62 13.75 -12.50 -1.19
N LYS A 63 14.89 -11.82 -1.11
CA LYS A 63 16.04 -12.11 -1.97
C LYS A 63 16.59 -13.51 -1.71
N GLU A 64 16.78 -13.91 -0.46
CA GLU A 64 17.24 -15.25 -0.12
C GLU A 64 16.26 -16.33 -0.62
N ALA A 65 14.95 -16.10 -0.50
CA ALA A 65 13.93 -17.01 -1.05
C ALA A 65 14.04 -17.16 -2.59
N HIS A 66 14.40 -16.09 -3.31
CA HIS A 66 14.69 -16.16 -4.75
C HIS A 66 15.98 -16.94 -5.06
N ASP A 67 17.04 -16.78 -4.27
CA ASP A 67 18.30 -17.52 -4.43
C ASP A 67 18.09 -19.02 -4.15
N GLN A 68 17.32 -19.37 -3.11
CA GLN A 68 16.90 -20.74 -2.78
C GLN A 68 16.03 -21.37 -3.90
N LEU A 69 15.08 -20.61 -4.47
CA LEU A 69 14.31 -21.05 -5.64
C LEU A 69 15.21 -21.32 -6.85
N ALA A 70 16.22 -20.47 -7.09
CA ALA A 70 17.18 -20.67 -8.18
C ALA A 70 18.06 -21.91 -7.98
N ALA A 71 18.33 -22.30 -6.72
CA ALA A 71 19.00 -23.55 -6.36
C ALA A 71 18.08 -24.79 -6.45
N GLY A 72 16.77 -24.60 -6.65
CA GLY A 72 15.76 -25.68 -6.67
C GLY A 72 15.23 -26.09 -5.29
N GLU A 73 15.54 -25.32 -4.24
CA GLU A 73 15.17 -25.58 -2.86
C GLU A 73 13.76 -25.05 -2.55
N ASN A 74 12.76 -25.52 -3.30
CA ASN A 74 11.41 -24.93 -3.33
C ASN A 74 10.71 -24.86 -1.95
N ASP A 75 10.92 -25.85 -1.09
CA ASP A 75 10.31 -25.89 0.25
C ASP A 75 11.00 -24.89 1.21
N THR A 76 12.32 -24.73 1.10
CA THR A 76 13.09 -23.70 1.81
C THR A 76 12.68 -22.32 1.34
N ALA A 77 12.65 -22.10 0.02
CA ALA A 77 12.21 -20.85 -0.61
C ALA A 77 10.81 -20.44 -0.17
N LYS A 78 9.88 -21.41 -0.04
CA LYS A 78 8.53 -21.18 0.49
C LYS A 78 8.56 -20.70 1.94
N ALA A 79 9.34 -21.35 2.80
CA ALA A 79 9.45 -20.98 4.21
C ALA A 79 10.07 -19.58 4.38
N THR A 80 11.13 -19.28 3.63
CA THR A 80 11.80 -17.97 3.63
C THR A 80 10.89 -16.88 3.06
N ALA A 81 10.10 -17.16 2.02
CA ALA A 81 9.12 -16.21 1.49
C ALA A 81 8.01 -15.88 2.51
N LEU A 82 7.49 -16.88 3.24
CA LEU A 82 6.53 -16.66 4.33
C LEU A 82 7.13 -15.87 5.50
N ALA A 83 8.43 -16.05 5.79
CA ALA A 83 9.13 -15.23 6.77
C ALA A 83 9.32 -13.78 6.30
N ALA A 84 9.60 -13.56 5.01
CA ALA A 84 9.67 -12.23 4.41
C ALA A 84 8.32 -11.51 4.47
N ASP A 85 7.22 -12.19 4.13
CA ASP A 85 5.84 -11.70 4.20
C ASP A 85 5.44 -11.27 5.63
N ALA A 86 5.70 -12.12 6.63
CA ALA A 86 5.45 -11.79 8.03
C ALA A 86 6.30 -10.62 8.54
N THR A 87 7.57 -10.53 8.10
CA THR A 87 8.47 -9.42 8.47
C THR A 87 8.05 -8.11 7.79
N ALA A 88 7.59 -8.15 6.55
CA ALA A 88 7.03 -6.99 5.85
C ALA A 88 5.72 -6.51 6.49
N THR A 89 4.83 -7.44 6.88
CA THR A 89 3.63 -7.12 7.64
C THR A 89 3.97 -6.40 8.94
N LYS A 90 5.01 -6.84 9.66
CA LYS A 90 5.51 -6.15 10.86
C LYS A 90 6.04 -4.75 10.54
N ALA A 91 6.91 -4.62 9.54
CA ALA A 91 7.46 -3.32 9.12
C ALA A 91 6.34 -2.30 8.83
N ARG A 92 5.28 -2.76 8.17
CA ARG A 92 4.10 -1.97 7.82
C ARG A 92 3.26 -1.60 9.05
N LEU A 93 3.01 -2.53 9.96
CA LEU A 93 2.29 -2.26 11.22
C LEU A 93 3.03 -1.22 12.08
N ASP A 94 4.36 -1.33 12.15
CA ASP A 94 5.21 -0.41 12.90
C ASP A 94 5.29 0.99 12.22
N SER A 95 5.07 1.07 10.90
CA SER A 95 5.14 2.32 10.13
C SER A 95 3.82 3.06 9.93
N VAL A 96 2.70 2.33 9.81
CA VAL A 96 1.43 2.90 9.33
C VAL A 96 0.84 3.96 10.27
N GLY A 97 1.05 3.82 11.58
CA GLY A 97 0.62 4.80 12.58
C GLY A 97 1.35 6.14 12.42
N PRO A 98 2.70 6.17 12.53
CA PRO A 98 3.51 7.35 12.24
C PRO A 98 3.25 7.96 10.84
N PHE A 99 3.13 7.14 9.80
CA PHE A 99 2.79 7.60 8.44
C PHE A 99 1.42 8.29 8.38
N THR A 100 0.40 7.73 9.05
CA THR A 100 -0.94 8.33 9.11
C THR A 100 -0.93 9.64 9.90
N ALA A 101 -0.08 9.77 10.92
CA ALA A 101 0.13 11.02 11.64
C ALA A 101 0.84 12.09 10.77
N ASP A 102 1.86 11.73 10.00
CA ASP A 102 2.50 12.62 9.01
C ASP A 102 1.45 13.13 7.97
N MET A 103 0.54 12.25 7.53
CA MET A 103 -0.56 12.60 6.61
C MET A 103 -1.61 13.54 7.25
N GLN A 104 -1.89 13.37 8.54
CA GLN A 104 -2.77 14.26 9.30
C GLN A 104 -2.17 15.67 9.41
N GLU A 105 -0.91 15.78 9.86
CA GLU A 105 -0.20 17.05 9.98
C GLU A 105 -0.17 17.77 8.62
N LYS A 106 0.05 17.03 7.53
CA LYS A 106 0.05 17.61 6.17
C LYS A 106 -1.32 18.11 5.72
N ALA A 107 -2.41 17.45 6.12
CA ALA A 107 -3.76 17.93 5.87
C ALA A 107 -4.05 19.24 6.64
N GLU A 108 -3.62 19.31 7.90
CA GLU A 108 -3.74 20.51 8.75
C GLU A 108 -2.97 21.71 8.17
N GLU A 109 -1.72 21.51 7.75
CA GLU A 109 -0.92 22.55 7.07
C GLU A 109 -1.61 23.09 5.80
N LEU A 110 -2.15 22.19 4.96
CA LEU A 110 -2.75 22.60 3.68
C LEU A 110 -4.10 23.29 3.87
N ILE A 111 -4.91 22.87 4.85
CA ILE A 111 -6.13 23.58 5.23
C ILE A 111 -5.80 24.98 5.75
N ALA A 112 -4.82 25.12 6.64
CA ALA A 112 -4.38 26.43 7.12
C ALA A 112 -3.89 27.33 5.98
N SER A 113 -3.09 26.80 5.04
CA SER A 113 -2.61 27.56 3.89
C SER A 113 -3.72 27.91 2.87
N ALA A 114 -4.82 27.16 2.84
CA ALA A 114 -6.02 27.52 2.09
C ALA A 114 -6.81 28.64 2.78
N ASP A 115 -6.93 28.61 4.11
CA ASP A 115 -7.58 29.66 4.89
C ASP A 115 -6.86 31.01 4.77
N GLU A 116 -5.52 31.01 4.84
CA GLU A 116 -4.67 32.19 4.57
C GLU A 116 -4.89 32.79 3.16
N ALA A 117 -5.30 31.97 2.19
CA ALA A 117 -5.66 32.40 0.84
C ALA A 117 -7.11 32.92 0.73
N TYR A 118 -7.85 33.00 1.84
CA TYR A 118 -9.28 33.28 1.94
C TYR A 118 -10.19 32.23 1.27
N ALA A 119 -9.76 30.96 1.25
CA ALA A 119 -10.54 29.87 0.64
C ALA A 119 -11.90 29.64 1.30
N GLU A 120 -12.07 29.92 2.59
CA GLU A 120 -13.38 29.90 3.28
C GLU A 120 -14.46 30.70 2.51
N LYS A 121 -14.07 31.81 1.88
CA LYS A 121 -15.00 32.76 1.21
C LYS A 121 -14.96 32.70 -0.31
N LEU A 122 -13.81 32.31 -0.88
CA LEU A 122 -13.58 32.29 -2.33
C LEU A 122 -13.66 30.88 -2.92
N ALA A 123 -13.54 29.83 -2.10
CA ALA A 123 -13.53 28.44 -2.55
C ALA A 123 -14.25 27.52 -1.53
N THR A 124 -15.37 28.00 -0.97
CA THR A 124 -16.08 27.42 0.18
C THR A 124 -16.34 25.92 0.03
N ASP A 125 -16.85 25.47 -1.13
CA ASP A 125 -17.18 24.05 -1.35
C ASP A 125 -15.96 23.12 -1.23
N ASP A 126 -14.82 23.51 -1.80
CA ASP A 126 -13.57 22.73 -1.71
C ASP A 126 -12.95 22.82 -0.31
N PHE A 127 -13.05 23.99 0.35
CA PHE A 127 -12.51 24.22 1.68
C PHE A 127 -13.27 23.45 2.77
N GLU A 128 -14.60 23.46 2.75
CA GLU A 128 -15.42 22.66 3.66
C GLU A 128 -15.32 21.16 3.35
N SER A 129 -15.16 20.78 2.08
CA SER A 129 -14.84 19.39 1.71
C SER A 129 -13.52 18.92 2.33
N ALA A 130 -12.47 19.75 2.29
CA ALA A 130 -11.19 19.43 2.92
C ALA A 130 -11.33 19.22 4.43
N LYS A 131 -12.00 20.14 5.13
CA LYS A 131 -12.24 20.03 6.58
C LYS A 131 -13.01 18.75 6.94
N LEU A 132 -14.08 18.44 6.21
CA LEU A 132 -14.89 17.23 6.43
C LEU A 132 -14.12 15.93 6.14
N LEU A 133 -13.21 15.94 5.15
CA LEU A 133 -12.34 14.80 4.85
C LEU A 133 -11.28 14.62 5.92
N LYS A 134 -10.70 15.71 6.46
CA LYS A 134 -9.78 15.66 7.61
C LYS A 134 -10.45 15.12 8.87
N GLU A 135 -11.67 15.57 9.18
CA GLU A 135 -12.47 15.07 10.30
C GLU A 135 -12.74 13.56 10.20
N LYS A 136 -13.11 13.06 9.00
CA LYS A 136 -13.23 11.62 8.75
C LYS A 136 -11.90 10.87 8.90
N GLY A 137 -10.80 11.48 8.47
CA GLY A 137 -9.46 10.94 8.69
C GLY A 137 -9.15 10.78 10.17
N ASP A 138 -9.46 11.79 10.99
CA ASP A 138 -9.26 11.77 12.44
C ASP A 138 -10.10 10.68 13.12
N ASP A 139 -11.38 10.55 12.74
CA ASP A 139 -12.28 9.50 13.24
C ASP A 139 -11.76 8.09 12.96
N GLU A 140 -11.27 7.84 11.74
CA GLU A 140 -10.74 6.54 11.34
C GLU A 140 -9.35 6.28 11.97
N HIS A 141 -8.52 7.31 12.09
CA HIS A 141 -7.21 7.24 12.75
C HIS A 141 -7.35 6.89 14.24
N ALA A 142 -8.32 7.51 14.93
CA ALA A 142 -8.64 7.20 16.33
C ALA A 142 -9.04 5.73 16.50
N LYS A 143 -9.97 5.22 15.65
CA LYS A 143 -10.39 3.80 15.66
C LYS A 143 -9.22 2.86 15.43
N ALA A 144 -8.37 3.15 14.44
CA ALA A 144 -7.20 2.33 14.10
C ALA A 144 -6.19 2.25 15.27
N LYS A 145 -5.96 3.38 15.94
CA LYS A 145 -5.09 3.48 17.12
C LYS A 145 -5.65 2.74 18.33
N ASP A 146 -6.95 2.87 18.59
CA ASP A 146 -7.64 2.15 19.65
C ASP A 146 -7.58 0.62 19.39
N ALA A 147 -7.85 0.18 18.15
CA ALA A 147 -7.71 -1.22 17.76
C ALA A 147 -6.28 -1.74 17.94
N SER A 148 -5.27 -1.01 17.45
CA SER A 148 -3.85 -1.33 17.58
C SER A 148 -3.41 -1.47 19.05
N SER A 149 -3.79 -0.52 19.92
CA SER A 149 -3.47 -0.60 21.35
C SER A 149 -4.18 -1.78 22.04
N SER A 150 -5.44 -2.05 21.70
CA SER A 150 -6.18 -3.18 22.26
C SER A 150 -5.61 -4.54 21.86
N ALA A 151 -4.93 -4.64 20.71
CA ALA A 151 -4.23 -5.86 20.30
C ALA A 151 -2.89 -6.03 21.04
N ALA A 152 -2.15 -4.93 21.27
CA ALA A 152 -0.89 -4.97 22.03
C ALA A 152 -1.08 -5.44 23.49
N ASP A 153 -2.20 -5.06 24.12
CA ASP A 153 -2.52 -5.43 25.51
C ASP A 153 -2.91 -6.92 25.69
N GLN A 154 -3.28 -7.64 24.62
CA GLN A 154 -3.79 -9.01 24.72
C GLN A 154 -2.71 -10.08 24.94
N GLY A 155 -1.43 -9.77 24.72
CA GLY A 155 -0.28 -10.59 25.11
C GLY A 155 -0.01 -11.85 24.28
N ASP A 156 -1.05 -12.47 23.71
CA ASP A 156 -0.91 -13.38 22.57
C ASP A 156 -0.62 -12.55 21.31
N GLY A 157 0.37 -12.98 20.51
CA GLY A 157 0.82 -12.23 19.34
C GLY A 157 -0.30 -12.04 18.29
N MET A 158 -0.39 -10.82 17.75
CA MET A 158 -1.49 -10.40 16.87
C MET A 158 -1.70 -11.34 15.68
N THR A 159 -2.95 -11.76 15.45
CA THR A 159 -3.29 -12.64 14.34
C THR A 159 -3.26 -11.92 13.01
N ALA A 160 -3.07 -12.65 11.91
CA ALA A 160 -3.13 -12.08 10.55
C ALA A 160 -4.45 -11.36 10.24
N LEU A 161 -5.57 -11.79 10.84
CA LEU A 161 -6.88 -11.14 10.68
C LEU A 161 -6.93 -9.79 11.42
N GLU A 162 -6.41 -9.72 12.64
CA GLU A 162 -6.33 -8.48 13.41
C GLU A 162 -5.37 -7.48 12.76
N SER A 163 -4.19 -7.95 12.32
CA SER A 163 -3.24 -7.15 11.54
C SER A 163 -3.89 -6.56 10.29
N GLY A 164 -4.58 -7.37 9.49
CA GLY A 164 -5.30 -6.90 8.30
C GLY A 164 -6.36 -5.85 8.63
N ASN A 165 -7.17 -6.07 9.67
CA ASN A 165 -8.20 -5.11 10.09
C ASN A 165 -7.61 -3.76 10.55
N ILE A 166 -6.50 -3.77 11.29
CA ILE A 166 -5.81 -2.55 11.74
C ILE A 166 -5.22 -1.79 10.54
N LEU A 167 -4.56 -2.49 9.62
CA LEU A 167 -3.99 -1.92 8.40
C LEU A 167 -5.09 -1.31 7.49
N ASP A 168 -6.23 -1.97 7.35
CA ASP A 168 -7.38 -1.44 6.60
C ASP A 168 -8.01 -0.20 7.25
N GLN A 169 -8.04 -0.12 8.59
CA GLN A 169 -8.53 1.08 9.30
C GLN A 169 -7.58 2.27 9.14
N TYR A 170 -6.27 2.07 9.30
CA TYR A 170 -5.28 3.12 9.03
C TYR A 170 -5.33 3.56 7.55
N ARG A 171 -5.56 2.63 6.62
CA ARG A 171 -5.76 2.93 5.20
C ARG A 171 -7.01 3.77 4.93
N SER A 172 -8.10 3.51 5.65
CA SER A 172 -9.28 4.38 5.63
C SER A 172 -8.92 5.81 6.06
N ALA A 173 -8.13 5.95 7.14
CA ALA A 173 -7.69 7.25 7.64
C ALA A 173 -6.79 8.00 6.65
N TYR A 174 -5.69 7.40 6.17
CA TYR A 174 -4.77 8.10 5.28
C TYR A 174 -5.37 8.43 3.90
N LEU A 175 -6.33 7.65 3.40
CA LEU A 175 -7.06 7.97 2.16
C LEU A 175 -7.99 9.18 2.34
N ASN A 176 -8.58 9.36 3.53
CA ASN A 176 -9.36 10.57 3.85
C ASN A 176 -8.42 11.79 4.00
N TYR A 177 -7.27 11.64 4.64
CA TYR A 177 -6.26 12.71 4.69
C TYR A 177 -5.72 13.10 3.31
N GLN A 178 -5.42 12.14 2.44
CA GLN A 178 -4.98 12.42 1.07
C GLN A 178 -6.05 13.24 0.30
N GLN A 179 -7.32 12.82 0.35
CA GLN A 179 -8.41 13.56 -0.28
C GLN A 179 -8.61 14.96 0.34
N SER A 180 -8.38 15.11 1.65
CA SER A 180 -8.36 16.41 2.32
C SER A 180 -7.23 17.32 1.80
N GLN A 181 -6.02 16.78 1.65
CA GLN A 181 -4.86 17.50 1.12
C GLN A 181 -5.14 17.99 -0.33
N ASP A 182 -5.69 17.13 -1.17
CA ASP A 182 -6.10 17.47 -2.55
C ASP A 182 -7.18 18.57 -2.58
N ALA A 183 -8.21 18.44 -1.74
CA ALA A 183 -9.29 19.42 -1.65
C ALA A 183 -8.78 20.78 -1.12
N ALA A 184 -7.92 20.79 -0.10
CA ALA A 184 -7.33 22.01 0.43
C ALA A 184 -6.41 22.71 -0.59
N ALA A 185 -5.57 21.95 -1.31
CA ALA A 185 -4.74 22.48 -2.39
C ALA A 185 -5.58 23.11 -3.51
N LYS A 186 -6.68 22.46 -3.90
CA LYS A 186 -7.64 22.98 -4.89
C LYS A 186 -8.36 24.24 -4.37
N ALA A 187 -8.81 24.25 -3.11
CA ALA A 187 -9.46 25.39 -2.48
C ALA A 187 -8.54 26.62 -2.48
N ARG A 188 -7.28 26.44 -2.07
CA ARG A 188 -6.24 27.47 -2.11
C ARG A 188 -6.02 28.02 -3.52
N ALA A 189 -5.89 27.15 -4.52
CA ALA A 189 -5.67 27.56 -5.91
C ALA A 189 -6.84 28.39 -6.47
N THR A 190 -8.08 27.95 -6.22
CA THR A 190 -9.30 28.67 -6.60
C THR A 190 -9.38 30.04 -5.92
N ALA A 191 -9.06 30.10 -4.62
CA ALA A 191 -9.13 31.34 -3.84
C ALA A 191 -8.12 32.39 -4.35
N LEU A 192 -6.89 31.98 -4.63
CA LEU A 192 -5.86 32.86 -5.22
C LEU A 192 -6.29 33.36 -6.62
N ALA A 193 -6.82 32.49 -7.47
CA ALA A 193 -7.28 32.88 -8.81
C ALA A 193 -8.44 33.89 -8.76
N GLN A 194 -9.40 33.73 -7.85
CA GLN A 194 -10.48 34.71 -7.66
C GLN A 194 -9.96 36.03 -7.08
N LYS A 195 -9.02 35.99 -6.13
CA LYS A 195 -8.38 37.18 -5.57
C LYS A 195 -7.67 38.01 -6.65
N ASP A 196 -6.94 37.36 -7.54
CA ASP A 196 -6.26 38.02 -8.67
C ASP A 196 -7.25 38.63 -9.67
N GLN A 197 -8.38 37.97 -9.94
CA GLN A 197 -9.47 38.51 -10.75
C GLN A 197 -10.11 39.76 -10.11
N LEU A 198 -10.35 39.73 -8.79
CA LEU A 198 -10.90 40.86 -8.05
C LEU A 198 -9.95 42.07 -8.10
N LEU A 199 -8.66 41.88 -7.86
CA LEU A 199 -7.64 42.93 -7.95
C LEU A 199 -7.51 43.51 -9.38
N SER A 200 -7.58 42.65 -10.40
CA SER A 200 -7.59 43.05 -11.81
C SER A 200 -8.84 43.88 -12.15
N SER A 201 -10.01 43.53 -11.59
CA SER A 201 -11.24 44.30 -11.79
C SER A 201 -11.22 45.66 -11.10
N LEU A 202 -10.63 45.73 -9.89
CA LEU A 202 -10.51 46.95 -9.10
C LEU A 202 -9.60 47.98 -9.81
N SER A 203 -8.39 47.56 -10.20
CA SER A 203 -7.45 48.43 -10.93
C SER A 203 -8.00 48.89 -12.30
N GLY A 204 -8.80 48.04 -12.97
CA GLY A 204 -9.54 48.43 -14.16
C GLY A 204 -10.58 49.53 -13.89
N ALA A 205 -11.33 49.42 -12.79
CA ALA A 205 -12.31 50.42 -12.37
C ALA A 205 -11.66 51.75 -11.96
N GLU A 206 -10.56 51.71 -11.19
CA GLU A 206 -9.77 52.88 -10.81
C GLU A 206 -9.27 53.64 -12.05
N SER A 207 -8.71 52.93 -13.04
CA SER A 207 -8.21 53.56 -14.27
C SER A 207 -9.32 54.15 -15.17
N ILE A 208 -10.59 53.77 -14.97
CA ILE A 208 -11.74 54.41 -15.63
C ILE A 208 -12.11 55.70 -14.87
N LEU A 209 -12.14 55.64 -13.53
CA LEU A 209 -12.47 56.79 -12.68
C LEU A 209 -11.43 57.93 -12.77
N GLU A 210 -10.14 57.61 -12.95
CA GLU A 210 -9.09 58.62 -13.16
C GLU A 210 -9.17 59.34 -14.53
N LYS A 211 -9.94 58.81 -15.48
CA LYS A 211 -10.09 59.37 -16.84
C LYS A 211 -11.42 60.09 -17.07
N ALA A 212 -12.27 60.19 -16.05
CA ALA A 212 -13.62 60.78 -16.10
C ALA A 212 -13.65 62.18 -15.47
#